data_AF-A0A3L7WVW5-F1
#
_entry.id   AF-A0A3L7WVW5-F1
#
_cell.length_a   1.000
_cell.length_b   1.000
_cell.length_c   1.000
_cell.angle_alpha   90.00
_cell.angle_beta   90.00
_cell.angle_gamma   90.00
#
_symmetry.space_group_name_H-M   'P 1'
#
loop_
_entity.id
_entity.type
_entity.pdbx_description
1 polymer ?
#
loop_
_entity_poly.entity_id
_entity_poly.type
_entity_poly.pdbx_seq_one_letter_code
_entity_poly.pdbx_strand_id
1 'polypeptide(L)'
;MLHSQVLTPLDLERNYGLPEGSLTHGEMTLDQALHMRPVPDCAQYRTPIQQLYLCGAGTHPGGGCTGLNGHNAARQVLRDWG
;
A
#
# COMPACT_ATOMS: atom_id res chain seq x y z
N MET A 1 31.72 -13.85 -6.00
CA MET A 1 30.75 -12.98 -5.29
C MET A 1 31.43 -12.44 -4.04
N LEU A 2 31.43 -11.12 -3.83
CA LEU A 2 32.05 -10.46 -2.67
C LEU A 2 31.06 -10.21 -1.51
N HIS A 3 29.76 -10.29 -1.77
CA HIS A 3 28.71 -10.15 -0.77
C HIS A 3 27.41 -10.84 -1.24
N SER A 4 26.66 -11.41 -0.30
CA SER A 4 25.31 -11.95 -0.50
C SER A 4 24.52 -11.80 0.78
N GLN A 5 23.22 -11.53 0.66
CA GLN A 5 22.29 -11.46 1.76
C GLN A 5 21.09 -12.36 1.49
N VAL A 6 20.57 -12.98 2.56
CA VAL A 6 19.26 -13.64 2.58
C VAL A 6 18.39 -12.85 3.53
N LEU A 7 17.21 -12.43 3.07
CA LEU A 7 16.20 -11.76 3.86
C LEU A 7 15.03 -12.72 4.07
N THR A 8 14.76 -13.07 5.33
CA THR A 8 13.60 -13.85 5.72
C THR A 8 12.36 -12.95 5.84
N PRO A 9 11.14 -13.51 5.85
CA PRO A 9 9.93 -12.72 6.16
C PRO A 9 10.03 -11.95 7.48
N LEU A 10 10.67 -12.53 8.50
CA LEU A 10 10.89 -11.86 9.79
C LEU A 10 11.85 -10.67 9.66
N ASP A 11 12.88 -10.76 8.81
CA ASP A 11 13.76 -9.64 8.51
C ASP A 11 13.01 -8.53 7.78
N LEU A 12 12.10 -8.90 6.87
CA LEU A 12 11.28 -7.94 6.14
C LEU A 12 10.34 -7.17 7.07
N GLU A 13 9.72 -7.88 8.00
CA GLU A 13 8.86 -7.28 9.01
C GLU A 13 9.62 -6.32 9.92
N ARG A 14 10.78 -6.75 10.46
CA ARG A 14 11.57 -5.97 11.41
C ARG A 14 12.25 -4.74 10.78
N ASN A 15 12.76 -4.89 9.56
CA ASN A 15 13.62 -3.87 8.96
C ASN A 15 12.85 -2.91 8.05
N TYR A 16 11.74 -3.37 7.46
CA TYR A 16 10.98 -2.58 6.46
C TYR A 16 9.52 -2.38 6.84
N GLY A 17 9.06 -2.90 7.99
CA GLY A 17 7.67 -2.77 8.41
C GLY A 17 6.70 -3.46 7.46
N LEU A 18 7.11 -4.61 6.90
CA LEU A 18 6.28 -5.47 6.06
C LEU A 18 5.73 -6.61 6.91
N PRO A 19 4.52 -6.50 7.51
CA PRO A 19 3.99 -7.55 8.36
C PRO A 19 3.92 -8.87 7.60
N GLU A 20 4.39 -9.94 8.23
CA GLU A 20 4.45 -11.29 7.65
C GLU A 20 5.28 -11.37 6.35
N GLY A 21 6.11 -10.37 6.07
CA GLY A 21 6.84 -10.25 4.80
C GLY A 21 5.98 -9.86 3.59
N SER A 22 4.78 -9.33 3.81
CA SER A 22 3.83 -9.00 2.74
C SER A 22 4.21 -7.73 1.97
N LEU A 23 4.63 -7.90 0.71
CA LEU A 23 4.94 -6.78 -0.21
C LEU A 23 3.70 -5.90 -0.51
N THR A 24 2.52 -6.47 -0.41
CA THR A 24 1.24 -5.81 -0.73
C THR A 24 0.52 -5.29 0.51
N HIS A 25 1.08 -5.49 1.72
CA HIS A 25 0.44 -5.12 2.99
C HIS A 25 -1.00 -5.65 3.11
N GLY A 26 -1.18 -6.93 2.79
CA GLY A 26 -2.47 -7.64 2.75
C GLY A 26 -2.58 -8.55 1.53
N GLU A 27 -3.40 -9.59 1.61
CA GLU A 27 -3.51 -10.62 0.57
C GLU A 27 -4.20 -10.11 -0.69
N MET A 28 -3.91 -10.70 -1.86
CA MET A 28 -4.59 -10.34 -3.13
C MET A 28 -5.79 -11.26 -3.40
N THR A 29 -6.53 -11.61 -2.36
CA THR A 29 -7.79 -12.35 -2.44
C THR A 29 -8.94 -11.39 -2.72
N LEU A 30 -10.09 -11.89 -3.21
CA LEU A 30 -11.21 -11.03 -3.64
C LEU A 30 -11.76 -10.14 -2.51
N ASP A 31 -11.79 -10.66 -1.29
CA ASP A 31 -12.23 -9.97 -0.07
C ASP A 31 -11.21 -8.95 0.45
N GLN A 32 -9.97 -9.01 -0.02
CA GLN A 32 -8.91 -8.06 0.31
C GLN A 32 -8.35 -7.39 -0.96
N ALA A 33 -9.09 -7.33 -2.06
CA ALA A 33 -8.65 -6.72 -3.31
C ALA A 33 -9.55 -5.56 -3.72
N LEU A 34 -9.12 -4.82 -4.74
CA LEU A 34 -9.90 -3.73 -5.34
C LEU A 34 -10.32 -2.70 -4.28
N HIS A 35 -11.61 -2.38 -4.21
CA HIS A 35 -12.17 -1.41 -3.27
C HIS A 35 -12.25 -1.93 -1.83
N MET A 36 -11.93 -3.20 -1.57
CA MET A 36 -11.87 -3.73 -0.20
C MET A 36 -10.55 -3.37 0.49
N ARG A 37 -9.62 -2.70 -0.21
CA ARG A 37 -8.28 -2.35 0.30
C ARG A 37 -8.14 -0.87 0.71
N PRO A 38 -7.62 -0.56 1.91
CA PRO A 38 -7.44 -1.47 3.07
C PRO A 38 -8.76 -1.79 3.78
N VAL A 39 -9.73 -0.87 3.67
CA VAL A 39 -11.13 -1.01 4.08
C VAL A 39 -11.96 -0.19 3.09
N PRO A 40 -13.26 -0.49 2.89
CA PRO A 40 -14.11 0.22 1.93
C PRO A 40 -14.12 1.75 2.07
N ASP A 41 -14.11 2.26 3.31
CA ASP A 41 -14.13 3.71 3.58
C ASP A 41 -12.87 4.44 3.08
N CYS A 42 -11.78 3.69 2.86
CA CYS A 42 -10.50 4.22 2.40
C CYS A 42 -10.15 3.82 0.95
N ALA A 43 -11.07 3.15 0.24
CA ALA A 43 -10.85 2.58 -1.09
C ALA A 43 -10.43 3.61 -2.15
N GLN A 44 -10.84 4.86 -1.96
CA GLN A 44 -10.56 5.98 -2.86
C GLN A 44 -9.49 6.91 -2.27
N TYR A 45 -8.50 6.34 -1.58
CA TYR A 45 -7.30 7.01 -1.06
C TYR A 45 -7.53 8.05 0.04
N ARG A 46 -8.75 8.56 0.23
CA ARG A 46 -9.10 9.41 1.39
C ARG A 46 -9.17 8.56 2.64
N THR A 47 -8.80 9.12 3.78
CA THR A 47 -9.12 8.55 5.09
C THR A 47 -10.25 9.35 5.75
N PRO A 48 -10.86 8.83 6.83
CA PRO A 48 -11.79 9.62 7.66
C PRO A 48 -11.16 10.86 8.31
N ILE A 49 -9.83 10.92 8.36
CA ILE A 49 -9.09 12.08 8.87
C ILE A 49 -8.91 13.08 7.73
N GLN A 50 -9.37 14.31 7.96
CA GLN A 50 -9.27 15.38 6.97
C GLN A 50 -7.82 15.60 6.54
N GLN A 51 -7.61 15.75 5.23
CA GLN A 51 -6.31 15.99 4.60
C GLN A 51 -5.27 14.87 4.80
N LEU A 52 -5.70 13.66 5.23
CA LEU A 52 -4.86 12.47 5.28
C LEU A 52 -5.28 11.47 4.18
N TYR A 53 -4.29 11.04 3.39
CA TYR A 53 -4.47 10.17 2.24
C TYR A 53 -3.55 8.96 2.30
N LEU A 54 -4.01 7.84 1.74
CA LEU A 54 -3.24 6.62 1.59
C LEU A 54 -2.60 6.54 0.20
N CYS A 55 -1.33 6.16 0.12
CA CYS A 55 -0.59 6.05 -1.14
C CYS A 55 0.31 4.81 -1.24
N GLY A 56 0.31 3.95 -0.21
CA GLY A 56 1.21 2.80 -0.09
C GLY A 56 0.69 1.53 -0.77
N ALA A 57 1.51 0.47 -0.77
CA ALA A 57 1.20 -0.82 -1.40
C ALA A 57 -0.09 -1.51 -0.90
N GLY A 58 -0.57 -1.11 0.28
CA GLY A 58 -1.83 -1.58 0.86
C GLY A 58 -3.09 -1.09 0.14
N THR A 59 -3.02 -0.02 -0.67
CA THR A 59 -4.18 0.47 -1.44
C THR A 59 -4.28 -0.20 -2.81
N HIS A 60 -5.45 -0.11 -3.46
CA HIS A 60 -5.56 -0.47 -4.88
C HIS A 60 -4.56 0.32 -5.75
N PRO A 61 -3.99 -0.27 -6.83
CA PRO A 61 -4.09 -1.66 -7.30
C PRO A 61 -3.32 -2.73 -6.51
N GLY A 62 -2.53 -2.35 -5.52
CA GLY A 62 -1.70 -3.25 -4.72
C GLY A 62 -0.23 -2.88 -4.78
N GLY A 63 0.64 -3.77 -4.28
CA GLY A 63 2.08 -3.59 -4.33
C GLY A 63 2.68 -3.75 -5.74
N GLY A 64 3.98 -3.45 -5.85
CA GLY A 64 4.74 -3.49 -7.09
C GLY A 64 5.40 -2.15 -7.44
N CYS A 65 6.23 -2.15 -8.48
CA CYS A 65 6.99 -0.96 -8.91
C CYS A 65 6.23 -0.07 -9.90
N THR A 66 4.89 -0.10 -9.91
CA THR A 66 4.07 0.61 -10.91
C THR A 66 3.91 2.11 -10.65
N GLY A 67 4.02 2.53 -9.37
CA GLY A 67 3.77 3.91 -8.95
C GLY A 67 2.28 4.32 -8.96
N LEU A 68 1.36 3.41 -9.29
CA LEU A 68 -0.06 3.73 -9.46
C LEU A 68 -0.73 4.21 -8.16
N ASN A 69 -0.37 3.65 -7.02
CA ASN A 69 -0.98 3.99 -5.73
C ASN A 69 -0.73 5.46 -5.37
N GLY A 70 0.54 5.90 -5.52
CA GLY A 70 0.92 7.30 -5.34
C GLY A 70 0.29 8.22 -6.37
N HIS A 71 0.24 7.81 -7.65
CA HIS A 71 -0.42 8.58 -8.70
C HIS A 71 -1.90 8.83 -8.39
N ASN A 72 -2.63 7.79 -8.02
CA ASN A 72 -4.06 7.88 -7.74
C ASN A 72 -4.35 8.69 -6.47
N ALA A 73 -3.55 8.50 -5.41
CA ALA A 73 -3.62 9.30 -4.20
C ALA A 73 -3.38 10.80 -4.49
N ALA A 74 -2.35 11.12 -5.28
CA ALA A 74 -2.06 12.51 -5.66
C ALA A 74 -3.22 13.14 -6.47
N ARG A 75 -3.84 12.39 -7.39
CA ARG A 75 -5.05 12.86 -8.09
C ARG A 75 -6.19 13.14 -7.12
N GLN A 76 -6.30 12.37 -6.06
CA GLN A 76 -7.32 12.57 -5.03
C GLN A 76 -7.06 13.83 -4.21
N VAL A 77 -5.80 14.05 -3.80
CA VAL A 77 -5.37 15.30 -3.14
C VAL A 77 -5.71 16.52 -4.01
N LEU A 78 -5.37 16.48 -5.30
CA LEU A 78 -5.63 17.59 -6.23
C LEU A 78 -7.13 17.90 -6.39
N ARG A 79 -7.99 16.87 -6.33
CA ARG A 79 -9.45 17.03 -6.39
C ARG A 79 -10.04 17.69 -5.14
N ASP A 80 -9.35 17.60 -4.02
CA ASP A 80 -9.82 18.10 -2.72
C ASP A 80 -9.26 19.48 -2.40
N TRP A 81 -8.15 19.83 -3.04
CA TRP A 81 -7.52 21.13 -2.94
C TRP A 81 -8.29 22.18 -3.75
N GLY A 82 -8.78 21.82 -4.94
CA GLY A 82 -9.56 22.69 -5.82
C GLY A 82 -11.01 22.86 -5.38
#